data_AF-A0A0D0D2B4-F1
#
_entry.id   AF-A0A0D0D2B4-F1
#
_cell.length_a   1.000
_cell.length_b   1.000
_cell.length_c   1.000
_cell.angle_alpha   90.00
_cell.angle_beta   90.00
_cell.angle_gamma   90.00
#
_symmetry.space_group_name_H-M   'P 1'
#
loop_
_entity.id
_entity.type
_entity.pdbx_description
1 polymer ?
#
loop_
_entity_poly.entity_id
_entity_poly.type
_entity_poly.pdbx_seq_one_letter_code
_entity_poly.pdbx_strand_id
1 'polypeptide(L)'
;MVESSAYSDHISGAVEAKERSTCQNHRAVNAANAGRKKLRVTGIGAMVCARHGCFIPHSIVDFQKGECQMNIDYSICQALNHQSQGICSTILAYDVACQWQTNFMKRVWDSNHL
;
A
#
# COMPACT_ATOMS: atom_id res chain seq x y z
N MET A 1 10.73 -8.05 1.74
CA MET A 1 10.98 -6.60 1.75
C MET A 1 11.16 -6.13 0.32
N VAL A 2 10.65 -4.94 0.00
CA VAL A 2 10.87 -4.28 -1.29
C VAL A 2 12.34 -3.92 -1.49
N GLU A 3 12.74 -3.70 -2.74
CA GLU A 3 14.05 -3.13 -3.05
C GLU A 3 14.07 -1.67 -2.58
N SER A 4 15.14 -1.28 -1.88
CA SER A 4 15.18 -0.01 -1.14
C SER A 4 15.31 1.21 -2.05
N SER A 5 16.08 1.12 -3.14
CA SER A 5 16.28 2.25 -4.05
C SER A 5 15.03 2.58 -4.86
N ALA A 6 14.43 1.58 -5.52
CA ALA A 6 13.20 1.72 -6.29
C ALA A 6 12.02 2.16 -5.41
N TYR A 7 11.95 1.67 -4.17
CA TYR A 7 10.93 2.10 -3.24
C TYR A 7 11.14 3.54 -2.78
N SER A 8 12.37 3.94 -2.46
CA SER A 8 12.69 5.32 -2.10
C SER A 8 12.36 6.29 -3.23
N ASP A 9 12.66 5.90 -4.48
CA ASP A 9 12.34 6.69 -5.66
C ASP A 9 10.83 6.88 -5.81
N HIS A 10 10.05 5.79 -5.68
CA HIS A 10 8.58 5.85 -5.66
C HIS A 10 8.05 6.80 -4.58
N ILE A 11 8.52 6.66 -3.33
CA ILE A 11 8.05 7.50 -2.21
C ILE A 11 8.43 8.97 -2.41
N SER A 12 9.56 9.26 -3.07
CA SER A 12 9.98 10.63 -3.34
C SER A 12 9.12 11.35 -4.38
N GLY A 13 8.60 10.61 -5.37
CA GLY A 13 7.76 11.13 -6.45
C GLY A 13 6.25 11.00 -6.20
N ALA A 14 5.83 10.11 -5.32
CA ALA A 14 4.42 9.85 -5.05
C ALA A 14 3.76 11.00 -4.27
N VAL A 15 2.58 11.42 -4.74
CA VAL A 15 1.76 12.43 -4.06
C VAL A 15 0.68 11.74 -3.24
N GLU A 16 0.73 11.89 -1.91
CA GLU A 16 -0.38 11.44 -1.05
C GLU A 16 -1.53 12.43 -1.13
N ALA A 17 -2.61 12.03 -1.80
CA ALA A 17 -3.87 12.77 -1.76
C ALA A 17 -4.59 12.49 -0.44
N LYS A 18 -4.86 13.53 0.35
CA LYS A 18 -5.78 13.42 1.49
C LYS A 18 -7.22 13.38 0.98
N GLU A 19 -7.75 12.17 0.86
CA GLU A 19 -9.14 11.98 0.48
C GLU A 19 -10.05 12.10 1.70
N ARG A 20 -11.21 12.75 1.52
CA ARG A 20 -12.22 12.85 2.58
C ARG A 20 -12.91 11.49 2.71
N SER A 21 -12.82 10.88 3.89
CA SER A 21 -13.52 9.63 4.19
C SER A 21 -15.03 9.76 3.95
N THR A 22 -15.59 8.83 3.18
CA THR A 22 -17.04 8.60 3.08
C THR A 22 -17.55 7.52 4.03
N CYS A 23 -16.64 6.76 4.66
CA CYS A 23 -16.97 5.69 5.60
C CYS A 23 -17.39 6.30 6.98
N GLN A 24 -18.47 5.79 7.60
CA GLN A 24 -19.03 6.33 8.86
C GLN A 24 -18.13 6.00 10.06
N ASN A 25 -17.37 6.98 10.55
CA ASN A 25 -16.49 6.85 11.73
C ASN A 25 -15.61 5.58 11.72
N HIS A 26 -15.18 5.15 10.53
CA HIS A 26 -14.38 3.95 10.39
C HIS A 26 -12.99 4.19 10.99
N ARG A 27 -12.69 3.51 12.10
CA ARG A 27 -11.52 3.79 12.93
C ARG A 27 -10.20 3.66 12.18
N ALA A 28 -10.08 2.64 11.32
CA ALA A 28 -8.86 2.41 10.54
C ALA A 28 -8.59 3.57 9.58
N VAL A 29 -9.62 4.11 8.90
CA VAL A 29 -9.48 5.28 8.02
C VAL A 29 -9.07 6.52 8.83
N ASN A 30 -9.66 6.72 10.01
CA ASN A 30 -9.36 7.88 10.85
C ASN A 30 -7.98 7.80 11.52
N ALA A 31 -7.44 6.59 11.70
CA ALA A 31 -6.12 6.36 12.28
C ALA A 31 -5.01 6.25 11.22
N ALA A 32 -5.36 6.08 9.93
CA ALA A 32 -4.41 6.12 8.83
C ALA A 32 -3.63 7.44 8.83
N ASN A 33 -2.39 7.44 8.34
CA ASN A 33 -1.50 8.60 8.34
C ASN A 33 -1.17 9.20 9.73
N ALA A 34 -1.46 8.49 10.84
CA ALA A 34 -1.11 8.93 12.18
C ALA A 34 0.42 8.90 12.36
N GLY A 35 1.05 10.06 12.16
CA GLY A 35 2.49 10.21 12.27
C GLY A 35 2.98 10.09 13.72
N ARG A 36 4.09 9.37 13.91
CA ARG A 36 4.90 9.39 15.13
C ARG A 36 6.18 10.18 14.84
N LYS A 37 6.58 11.08 15.74
CA LYS A 37 7.77 11.92 15.56
C LYS A 37 9.04 11.13 15.92
N LYS A 38 10.17 11.50 15.30
CA LYS A 38 11.53 10.98 15.60
C LYS A 38 11.73 9.49 15.30
N LEU A 39 10.98 8.92 14.36
CA LEU A 39 11.17 7.55 13.86
C LEU A 39 11.47 7.58 12.37
N ARG A 40 12.43 6.75 11.93
CA ARG A 40 12.71 6.51 10.51
C ARG A 40 11.61 5.67 9.85
N VAL A 41 11.09 4.70 10.60
CA VAL A 41 10.00 3.80 10.20
C VAL A 41 8.95 3.85 11.30
N THR A 42 7.72 4.17 10.93
CA THR A 42 6.59 4.37 11.84
C THR A 42 5.64 3.18 11.89
N GLY A 43 5.77 2.28 10.91
CA GLY A 43 5.03 1.03 10.76
C GLY A 43 5.52 0.26 9.53
N ILE A 44 4.97 -0.93 9.32
CA ILE A 44 5.30 -1.80 8.18
C ILE A 44 3.99 -2.25 7.54
N GLY A 45 3.92 -2.19 6.21
CA GLY A 45 2.88 -2.81 5.41
C GLY A 45 3.41 -4.09 4.75
N ALA A 46 2.57 -5.12 4.64
CA ALA A 46 2.96 -6.39 4.01
C ALA A 46 1.76 -7.04 3.34
N MET A 47 1.96 -7.63 2.17
CA MET A 47 0.94 -8.49 1.56
C MET A 47 1.14 -9.94 1.98
N VAL A 48 0.03 -10.59 2.30
CA VAL A 48 0.00 -11.97 2.77
C VAL A 48 -0.95 -12.77 1.88
N CYS A 49 -0.54 -13.96 1.50
CA CYS A 49 -1.42 -14.90 0.82
C CYS A 49 -2.53 -15.34 1.78
N ALA A 50 -3.79 -14.96 1.51
CA ALA A 50 -4.92 -15.34 2.36
C ALA A 50 -5.13 -16.87 2.49
N ARG A 51 -4.66 -17.65 1.50
CA ARG A 51 -4.79 -19.12 1.51
C ARG A 51 -3.74 -19.81 2.39
N HIS A 52 -2.50 -19.34 2.33
CA HIS A 52 -1.36 -20.03 2.94
C HIS A 52 -0.77 -19.28 4.14
N GLY A 53 -1.20 -18.05 4.39
CA GLY A 53 -0.69 -17.19 5.47
C GLY A 53 0.75 -16.73 5.30
N CYS A 54 1.37 -16.99 4.14
CA CYS A 54 2.74 -16.60 3.87
C CYS A 54 2.83 -15.15 3.36
N PHE A 55 3.89 -14.45 3.75
CA PHE A 55 4.21 -13.14 3.19
C PHE A 55 4.59 -13.28 1.71
N ILE A 56 4.04 -12.41 0.87
CA ILE A 56 4.39 -12.36 -0.54
C ILE A 56 5.77 -11.68 -0.66
N PRO A 57 6.76 -12.31 -1.30
CA PRO A 57 8.07 -11.70 -1.49
C PRO A 57 7.97 -10.34 -2.19
N HIS A 58 8.95 -9.47 -1.91
CA HIS A 58 9.02 -8.12 -2.48
C HIS A 58 7.80 -7.21 -2.22
N SER A 59 6.90 -7.55 -1.29
CA SER A 59 5.69 -6.75 -0.99
C SER A 59 5.70 -6.10 0.40
N ILE A 60 6.81 -6.18 1.14
CA ILE A 60 6.88 -5.63 2.50
C ILE A 60 7.54 -4.26 2.44
N VAL A 61 6.82 -3.23 2.90
CA VAL A 61 7.17 -1.82 2.81
C VAL A 61 7.25 -1.16 4.18
N ASP A 62 8.16 -0.18 4.30
CA ASP A 62 8.27 0.65 5.49
C ASP A 62 7.40 1.90 5.36
N PHE A 63 6.69 2.27 6.44
CA PHE A 63 5.90 3.49 6.50
C PHE A 63 6.71 4.64 7.08
N GLN A 64 6.83 5.75 6.33
CA GLN A 64 7.56 6.93 6.78
C GLN A 64 6.71 7.80 7.72
N LYS A 65 5.37 7.80 7.56
CA LYS A 65 4.47 8.68 8.33
C LYS A 65 3.10 8.04 8.58
N GLY A 66 3.10 6.89 9.23
CA GLY A 66 1.94 6.01 9.30
C GLY A 66 1.62 5.44 7.93
N GLU A 67 0.54 4.67 7.86
CA GLU A 67 0.08 4.10 6.61
C GLU A 67 -0.44 5.20 5.68
N CYS A 68 0.18 5.33 4.50
CA CYS A 68 -0.25 6.17 3.39
C CYS A 68 -0.66 5.29 2.20
N GLN A 69 -1.57 5.77 1.35
CA GLN A 69 -2.00 5.05 0.15
C GLN A 69 -0.81 4.74 -0.76
N MET A 70 0.15 5.67 -0.91
CA MET A 70 1.36 5.44 -1.71
C MET A 70 2.16 4.20 -1.28
N ASN A 71 2.20 3.88 0.03
CA ASN A 71 2.95 2.73 0.53
C ASN A 71 2.21 1.43 0.16
N ILE A 72 0.89 1.44 0.32
CA ILE A 72 0.02 0.28 0.06
C ILE A 72 -0.10 0.00 -1.44
N ASP A 73 -0.17 1.03 -2.27
CA ASP A 73 -0.16 0.89 -3.73
C ASP A 73 1.07 0.13 -4.20
N TYR A 74 2.27 0.57 -3.78
CA TYR A 74 3.53 -0.08 -4.13
C TYR A 74 3.58 -1.53 -3.63
N SER A 75 3.18 -1.74 -2.38
CA SER A 75 3.10 -3.07 -1.77
C SER A 75 2.22 -4.03 -2.56
N ILE A 76 1.04 -3.57 -3.00
CA ILE A 76 0.07 -4.38 -3.76
C ILE A 76 0.57 -4.61 -5.19
N CYS A 77 1.07 -3.60 -5.89
CA CYS A 77 1.62 -3.76 -7.23
C CYS A 77 2.77 -4.77 -7.25
N GLN A 78 3.70 -4.68 -6.30
CA GLN A 78 4.78 -5.65 -6.18
C GLN A 78 4.28 -7.06 -5.90
N ALA A 79 3.26 -7.22 -5.05
CA ALA A 79 2.65 -8.52 -4.79
C ALA A 79 1.95 -9.10 -6.01
N LEU A 80 1.21 -8.28 -6.76
CA LEU A 80 0.51 -8.68 -7.98
C LEU A 80 1.47 -8.97 -9.14
N ASN A 81 2.66 -8.37 -9.16
CA ASN A 81 3.70 -8.67 -10.15
C ASN A 81 4.55 -9.90 -9.77
N HIS A 82 4.51 -10.33 -8.50
CA HIS A 82 5.33 -11.43 -8.03
C HIS A 82 4.71 -12.80 -8.37
N GLN A 83 5.33 -13.51 -9.31
CA GLN A 83 4.97 -14.90 -9.69
C GLN A 83 3.48 -15.08 -10.05
N SER A 84 2.86 -14.06 -10.65
CA SER A 84 1.44 -14.04 -11.00
C SER A 84 1.13 -14.53 -12.42
N GLN A 85 2.12 -15.09 -13.13
CA GLN A 85 1.91 -15.62 -14.48
C GLN A 85 0.81 -16.70 -14.46
N GLY A 86 -0.25 -16.46 -15.25
CA GLY A 86 -1.42 -17.36 -15.31
C GLY A 86 -2.50 -17.09 -14.25
N ILE A 87 -2.32 -16.12 -13.36
CA ILE A 87 -3.35 -15.67 -12.41
C ILE A 87 -4.17 -14.55 -13.06
N CYS A 88 -5.38 -14.88 -13.50
CA CYS A 88 -6.26 -13.91 -14.16
C CYS A 88 -7.08 -13.06 -13.18
N SER A 89 -7.19 -13.47 -11.91
CA SER A 89 -7.95 -12.72 -10.90
C SER A 89 -7.37 -12.93 -9.50
N THR A 90 -7.39 -11.86 -8.70
CA THR A 90 -6.95 -11.86 -7.30
C THR A 90 -7.99 -11.13 -6.46
N ILE A 91 -8.21 -11.61 -5.23
CA ILE A 91 -9.04 -10.93 -4.24
C ILE A 91 -8.10 -10.23 -3.27
N LEU A 92 -8.26 -8.91 -3.13
CA LEU A 92 -7.55 -8.10 -2.16
C LEU A 92 -8.47 -7.82 -0.97
N ALA A 93 -8.02 -8.18 0.22
CA ALA A 93 -8.70 -7.87 1.48
C ALA A 93 -7.85 -6.88 2.26
N TYR A 94 -8.44 -5.74 2.61
CA TYR A 94 -7.77 -4.65 3.28
C TYR A 94 -8.82 -3.86 4.07
N ASP A 95 -8.50 -3.48 5.30
CA ASP A 95 -9.45 -2.90 6.25
C ASP A 95 -10.00 -1.55 5.78
N VAL A 96 -9.20 -0.74 5.08
CA VAL A 96 -9.62 0.52 4.46
C VAL A 96 -9.81 0.44 2.95
N ALA A 97 -10.01 -0.76 2.40
CA ALA A 97 -10.32 -0.96 0.98
C ALA A 97 -11.49 -0.10 0.49
N CYS A 98 -12.49 0.18 1.35
CA CYS A 98 -13.64 1.05 1.01
C CYS A 98 -13.23 2.41 0.46
N GLN A 99 -12.14 2.98 1.00
CA GLN A 99 -11.62 4.27 0.58
C GLN A 99 -10.49 4.10 -0.44
N TRP A 100 -9.58 3.16 -0.21
CA TRP A 100 -8.37 3.01 -1.02
C TRP A 100 -8.66 2.62 -2.47
N GLN A 101 -9.62 1.71 -2.70
CA GLN A 101 -9.82 1.09 -4.01
C GLN A 101 -10.42 2.03 -5.06
N THR A 102 -11.09 3.11 -4.63
CA THR A 102 -11.83 4.03 -5.51
C THR A 102 -10.92 4.72 -6.52
N ASN A 103 -9.71 5.09 -6.09
CA ASN A 103 -8.71 5.79 -6.89
C ASN A 103 -7.48 4.92 -7.18
N PHE A 104 -7.46 3.66 -6.75
CA PHE A 104 -6.29 2.79 -6.91
C PHE A 104 -5.84 2.68 -8.37
N MET A 105 -6.75 2.33 -9.28
CA MET A 105 -6.40 2.21 -10.69
C MET A 105 -5.83 3.54 -11.22
N LYS A 106 -6.47 4.66 -10.90
CA LYS A 106 -5.96 5.99 -11.31
C LYS A 106 -4.53 6.21 -10.84
N ARG A 107 -4.21 5.90 -9.58
CA ARG A 107 -2.84 6.03 -9.04
C ARG A 107 -1.84 5.11 -9.74
N VAL A 108 -2.26 3.92 -10.15
CA VAL A 108 -1.43 3.01 -10.96
C VAL A 108 -1.17 3.60 -12.36
N TRP A 109 -2.20 4.12 -13.03
CA TRP A 109 -2.06 4.71 -14.37
C TRP A 109 -1.22 6.00 -14.38
N ASP A 110 -1.32 6.81 -13.32
CA ASP A 110 -0.62 8.09 -13.20
C ASP A 110 0.84 7.93 -12.70
N SER A 111 1.22 6.76 -12.18
CA SER A 111 2.55 6.50 -11.63
C SER A 111 3.48 5.84 -12.63
N ASN A 112 4.72 6.31 -12.69
CA ASN A 112 5.79 5.68 -13.48
C ASN A 112 6.50 4.54 -12.72
N HIS A 113 6.17 4.33 -11.43
CA HIS A 113 6.90 3.45 -10.52
C HIS A 113 6.09 2.25 -10.00
N LEU A 114 4.79 2.17 -10.34
CA LEU A 114 3.85 1.14 -9.87
C LEU A 114 3.56 0.07 -10.92
#